data_AF-A0A5K3FDL6-F1
#
_entry.id   AF-A0A5K3FDL6-F1
#
_cell.length_a   1.000
_cell.length_b   1.000
_cell.length_c   1.000
_cell.angle_alpha   90.00
_cell.angle_beta   90.00
_cell.angle_gamma   90.00
#
_symmetry.space_group_name_H-M   'P 1'
#
loop_
_entity.id
_entity.type
_entity.pdbx_description
1 polymer ?
#
loop_
_entity_poly.entity_id
_entity_poly.type
_entity_poly.pdbx_seq_one_letter_code
_entity_poly.pdbx_strand_id
1 'polypeptide(L)' 'IFCVAIVDECKQLGEKCDRTIFNHCCEDFTCVLTGFANGTCQRCLPRGHFCFHDSECCSGDCAWYLFCR' A
#
# COMPACT_ATOMS: atom_id res chain seq x y z
N ILE A 1 18.01 -1.17 -24.46
CA ILE A 1 17.47 -2.25 -23.60
C ILE A 1 17.43 -1.68 -22.19
N PHE A 2 16.25 -1.27 -21.71
CA PHE A 2 16.10 -0.91 -20.29
C PHE A 2 16.01 -2.23 -19.52
N CYS A 3 17.02 -2.52 -18.70
CA CYS A 3 16.98 -3.63 -17.76
C CYS A 3 15.93 -3.30 -16.68
N VAL A 4 14.68 -3.68 -16.92
CA VAL A 4 13.68 -3.78 -15.86
C VAL A 4 13.91 -5.14 -15.23
N ALA A 5 14.61 -5.14 -14.09
CA ALA A 5 14.72 -6.32 -13.25
C ALA A 5 13.33 -6.55 -12.64
N ILE A 6 12.57 -7.47 -13.22
CA ILE A 6 11.39 -8.07 -12.59
C ILE A 6 11.88 -8.98 -11.46
N VAL A 7 12.27 -8.39 -10.33
CA VAL A 7 12.40 -9.17 -9.09
C VAL A 7 10.97 -9.41 -8.62
N ASP A 8 10.40 -10.53 -9.08
CA ASP A 8 9.09 -11.06 -8.69
C ASP A 8 9.15 -11.59 -7.23
N GLU A 9 9.60 -10.74 -6.31
CA GLU A 9 9.51 -11.00 -4.88
C GLU A 9 8.49 -10.01 -4.35
N CYS A 10 7.27 -10.53 -4.14
CA CYS A 10 6.20 -9.74 -3.58
C CYS A 10 6.65 -9.13 -2.23
N LYS A 11 6.32 -7.86 -2.02
CA LYS A 11 6.80 -7.10 -0.88
C LYS A 11 6.07 -7.53 0.40
N GLN A 12 6.84 -7.83 1.44
CA GLN A 12 6.30 -8.23 2.73
C GLN A 12 5.75 -7.03 3.51
N LEU A 13 5.05 -7.30 4.61
CA LEU A 13 4.57 -6.27 5.54
C LEU A 13 5.71 -5.33 5.96
N GLY A 14 5.54 -4.04 5.74
CA GLY A 14 6.51 -2.99 6.07
C GLY A 14 7.57 -2.74 4.98
N GLU A 15 7.56 -3.49 3.88
CA GLU A 15 8.44 -3.19 2.75
C GLU A 15 7.91 -2.05 1.89
N LYS A 16 8.83 -1.32 1.26
CA LYS A 16 8.47 -0.20 0.41
C LYS A 16 7.78 -0.67 -0.86
N CYS A 17 6.67 -0.03 -1.17
CA CYS A 17 5.97 -0.14 -2.43
C CYS A 17 5.96 1.22 -3.12
N ASP A 18 6.36 1.25 -4.38
CA ASP A 18 6.01 2.30 -5.32
C ASP A 18 4.87 1.76 -6.17
N ARG A 19 3.93 2.62 -6.54
CA ARG A 19 2.69 2.28 -7.28
C ARG A 19 2.94 1.79 -8.73
N THR A 20 4.10 1.19 -8.95
CA THR A 20 4.64 0.66 -10.19
C THR A 20 4.49 -0.85 -10.16
N ILE A 21 4.38 -1.48 -11.34
CA ILE A 21 4.19 -2.93 -11.48
C ILE A 21 5.35 -3.75 -10.87
N PHE A 22 6.47 -3.10 -10.56
CA PHE A 22 7.68 -3.72 -10.01
C PHE A 22 7.66 -3.93 -8.49
N ASN A 23 6.79 -3.27 -7.73
CA ASN A 23 6.80 -3.31 -6.25
C ASN A 23 5.39 -3.59 -5.69
N HIS A 24 4.79 -4.71 -6.10
CA HIS A 24 3.52 -5.17 -5.56
C HIS A 24 3.71 -5.86 -4.19
N CYS A 25 2.75 -5.67 -3.29
CA CYS A 25 2.71 -6.32 -1.98
C CYS A 25 2.13 -7.73 -2.10
N CYS A 26 2.66 -8.72 -1.36
CA CYS A 26 2.12 -10.09 -1.41
C CYS A 26 0.63 -10.15 -0.99
N GLU A 27 -0.15 -11.01 -1.63
CA GLU A 27 -1.50 -11.41 -1.21
C GLU A 27 -2.47 -10.24 -0.90
N ASP A 28 -2.86 -10.09 0.38
CA ASP A 28 -3.90 -9.23 0.94
C ASP A 28 -3.31 -7.91 1.50
N PHE A 29 -2.03 -7.65 1.25
CA PHE A 29 -1.38 -6.43 1.72
C PHE A 29 -1.68 -5.27 0.77
N THR A 30 -2.15 -4.17 1.32
CA THR A 30 -2.41 -2.94 0.57
C THR A 30 -1.16 -2.06 0.54
N CYS A 31 -0.88 -1.46 -0.62
CA CYS A 31 0.23 -0.53 -0.76
C CYS A 31 -0.17 0.85 -0.21
N VAL A 32 0.29 1.16 0.99
CA VAL A 32 -0.01 2.40 1.69
C VAL A 32 0.99 3.47 1.30
N LEU A 33 0.59 4.35 0.39
CA LEU A 33 1.39 5.50 -0.04
C LEU A 33 1.42 6.56 1.07
N THR A 34 2.62 6.83 1.60
CA THR A 34 2.88 7.88 2.58
C THR A 34 3.40 9.17 1.93
N GLY A 35 3.68 9.15 0.62
CA GLY A 35 4.08 10.31 -0.16
C GLY A 35 4.10 10.07 -1.66
N PHE A 36 4.67 11.02 -2.41
CA PHE A 36 4.84 10.90 -3.87
C PHE A 36 5.78 9.72 -4.18
N ALA A 37 5.22 8.67 -4.78
CA ALA A 37 5.92 7.43 -5.15
C ALA A 37 6.64 6.71 -3.98
N ASN A 38 6.26 6.98 -2.73
CA ASN A 38 6.76 6.25 -1.56
C ASN A 38 5.57 5.72 -0.79
N GLY A 39 5.46 4.40 -0.75
CA GLY A 39 4.50 3.68 0.07
C GLY A 39 5.15 2.50 0.77
N THR A 40 4.34 1.83 1.57
CA THR A 40 4.73 0.66 2.34
C THR A 40 3.61 -0.36 2.31
N CYS A 41 3.95 -1.62 2.16
CA CYS A 41 2.97 -2.71 2.21
C CYS A 41 2.47 -2.87 3.64
N GLN A 42 1.17 -2.72 3.86
CA GLN A 42 0.56 -2.95 5.16
C GLN A 42 -0.65 -3.85 5.04
N ARG A 43 -0.92 -4.60 6.11
CA ARG A 43 -2.12 -5.44 6.23
C ARG A 43 -3.39 -4.63 6.41
N CYS A 44 -3.25 -3.44 6.97
CA CYS A 44 -4.34 -2.51 7.13
C CYS A 44 -3.76 -1.10 7.22
N LEU A 45 -4.55 -0.11 6.82
CA LEU A 45 -4.18 1.29 6.83
C LEU A 45 -4.29 1.86 8.26
N PRO A 46 -3.21 2.48 8.76
CA PRO A 46 -3.23 3.23 10.00
C PRO A 46 -4.11 4.47 9.86
N ARG A 47 -4.49 5.05 11.01
CA ARG A 47 -5.23 6.31 11.06
C ARG A 47 -4.47 7.41 10.31
N GLY A 48 -5.20 8.22 9.55
CA GLY A 48 -4.62 9.31 8.77
C GLY A 48 -3.92 8.87 7.48
N HIS A 49 -4.12 7.62 7.04
CA HIS A 49 -3.71 7.18 5.71
C HIS A 49 -4.88 7.11 4.74
N PHE A 50 -4.55 7.24 3.46
CA PHE A 50 -5.52 7.31 2.38
C PHE A 50 -6.19 5.96 2.10
N CYS A 51 -7.49 5.87 2.32
CA CYS A 51 -8.27 4.64 2.12
C CYS A 51 -9.30 4.80 1.01
N PHE A 52 -9.61 3.70 0.33
CA PHE A 52 -10.71 3.62 -0.65
C PHE A 52 -11.89 2.81 -0.13
N HIS A 53 -11.66 1.91 0.82
CA HIS A 53 -12.67 1.03 1.41
C HIS A 53 -12.49 0.96 2.92
N ASP A 54 -13.58 0.83 3.67
CA ASP A 54 -13.56 0.68 5.14
C ASP A 54 -12.73 -0.52 5.60
N SER A 55 -12.84 -1.64 4.88
CA SER A 55 -12.11 -2.89 5.15
C SER A 55 -10.60 -2.76 5.06
N GLU A 56 -10.12 -1.72 4.38
CA GLU A 56 -8.69 -1.46 4.24
C GLU A 56 -8.13 -0.83 5.52
N CYS A 57 -8.94 -0.09 6.28
CA CYS A 57 -8.52 0.56 7.52
C CYS A 57 -8.42 -0.44 8.67
N CYS A 58 -7.38 -0.33 9.52
CA CYS A 58 -7.29 -1.17 10.72
C CYS A 58 -8.48 -0.94 11.69
N SER A 59 -9.06 0.27 11.65
CA SER A 59 -10.27 0.61 12.40
C SER A 59 -11.56 0.09 11.75
N GLY A 60 -11.50 -0.36 10.49
CA GLY A 60 -12.67 -0.70 9.71
C GLY A 60 -13.56 0.51 9.35
N ASP A 61 -13.03 1.74 9.44
CA ASP A 61 -13.74 2.99 9.16
C ASP A 61 -12.90 3.87 8.22
N CYS A 62 -13.33 3.98 6.97
CA CYS A 62 -12.75 4.87 5.97
C CYS A 62 -13.61 6.13 5.90
N ALA A 63 -13.06 7.25 6.36
CA ALA A 63 -13.81 8.49 6.40
C ALA A 63 -14.15 8.99 4.99
N TRP A 64 -15.21 9.80 4.91
CA TRP A 64 -15.69 10.39 3.64
C TRP A 64 -14.62 11.17 2.86
N TYR A 65 -13.57 11.65 3.53
CA TYR A 65 -12.44 12.35 2.91
C TYR A 65 -11.36 11.41 2.39
N LEU A 66 -11.62 10.09 2.33
CA LEU A 66 -10.72 9.02 1.90
C LEU A 66 -9.53 8.83 2.84
N PHE A 67 -9.76 8.91 4.16
CA PHE A 67 -8.72 8.65 5.17
C PHE A 67 -9.25 7.81 6.33
N CYS A 68 -8.42 6.89 6.83
CA CYS A 68 -8.79 6.05 7.97
C CYS A 68 -8.91 6.83 9.27
N ARG A 69 -9.93 6.50 10.05
CA ARG A 69 -10.27 7.13 11.34
C ARG A 69 -9.72 6.43 12.57
#